data_AF-A0A2N5Y372-F1
#
_entry.id   AF-A0A2N5Y372-F1
#
_cell.length_a   1.000
_cell.length_b   1.000
_cell.length_c   1.000
_cell.angle_alpha   90.00
_cell.angle_beta   90.00
_cell.angle_gamma   90.00
#
_symmetry.space_group_name_H-M   'P 1'
#
loop_
_entity.id
_entity.type
_entity.pdbx_description
1 polymer ?
#
loop_
_entity_poly.entity_id
_entity_poly.type
_entity_poly.pdbx_seq_one_letter_code
_entity_poly.pdbx_strand_id
1 'polypeptide(L)'
;MVGIIGLSTLLSLLRGFTREALSLAGWIAGFVLAYVFAGDLASRMAELISNITARYIAAWLLILVGTLLVSGFISMLMSRLVKVTGLGTLDRLLGTLFGFARGVVIVLVLVFVIRELLSPQDQAWLHEAQLMPQVDTLMNWALLTLGQWNSP
;
A
#
# COMPACT_ATOMS: atom_id res chain seq x y z
N MET A 1 -4.05 8.87 14.77
CA MET A 1 -3.47 9.02 13.40
C MET A 1 -3.51 7.73 12.58
N VAL A 2 -3.44 6.54 13.18
CA VAL A 2 -3.62 5.23 12.49
C VAL A 2 -5.06 4.98 12.01
N GLY A 3 -6.07 5.49 12.72
CA GLY A 3 -7.49 5.32 12.35
C GLY A 3 -7.89 5.95 11.01
N ILE A 4 -7.19 6.99 10.54
CA ILE A 4 -7.49 7.65 9.25
C ILE A 4 -6.92 6.84 8.09
N ILE A 5 -5.74 6.23 8.26
CA ILE A 5 -5.10 5.40 7.23
C ILE A 5 -5.81 4.05 7.11
N GLY A 6 -6.19 3.45 8.24
CA GLY A 6 -6.99 2.22 8.32
C GLY A 6 -8.39 2.38 7.74
N LEU A 7 -9.10 3.48 8.08
CA LEU A 7 -10.42 3.75 7.52
C LEU A 7 -10.37 4.16 6.04
N SER A 8 -9.29 4.82 5.58
CA SER A 8 -9.08 5.12 4.16
C SER A 8 -8.76 3.87 3.33
N THR A 9 -8.06 2.88 3.92
CA THR A 9 -7.86 1.57 3.30
C THR A 9 -9.14 0.74 3.32
N LEU A 10 -9.92 0.80 4.42
CA LEU A 10 -11.24 0.15 4.53
C LEU A 10 -12.27 0.74 3.54
N LEU A 11 -12.25 2.06 3.32
CA LEU A 11 -13.08 2.75 2.32
C LEU A 11 -12.56 2.51 0.88
N SER A 12 -11.32 2.06 0.71
CA SER A 12 -10.81 1.56 -0.57
C SER A 12 -11.36 0.17 -0.91
N LEU A 13 -11.79 -0.62 0.08
CA LEU A 13 -12.34 -1.98 -0.09
C LEU A 13 -13.62 -2.07 -0.93
N LEU A 14 -14.35 -0.96 -1.09
CA LEU A 14 -15.63 -0.91 -1.79
C LEU A 14 -15.51 -0.56 -3.29
N ARG A 15 -14.29 -0.39 -3.81
CA ARG A 15 -14.04 0.22 -5.13
C ARG A 15 -13.86 -0.75 -6.31
N GLY A 16 -13.88 -2.07 -6.08
CA GLY A 16 -13.71 -3.11 -7.11
C GLY A 16 -12.26 -3.52 -7.35
N PHE A 17 -12.03 -4.78 -7.75
CA PHE A 17 -10.70 -5.39 -7.93
C PHE A 17 -9.83 -4.59 -8.89
N THR A 18 -10.38 -4.25 -10.06
CA THR A 18 -9.68 -3.55 -11.14
C THR A 18 -9.05 -2.27 -10.63
N ARG A 19 -9.80 -1.47 -9.87
CA ARG A 19 -9.30 -0.20 -9.35
C ARG A 19 -8.21 -0.39 -8.30
N GLU A 20 -8.30 -1.44 -7.49
CA GLU A 20 -7.32 -1.75 -6.46
C GLU A 20 -6.02 -2.31 -7.07
N ALA A 21 -6.12 -3.23 -8.02
CA ALA A 21 -4.99 -3.79 -8.76
C ALA A 21 -4.23 -2.71 -9.55
N LEU A 22 -4.96 -1.83 -10.25
CA LEU A 22 -4.36 -0.71 -10.99
C LEU A 22 -3.74 0.35 -10.06
N SER A 23 -4.33 0.59 -8.90
CA SER A 23 -3.74 1.45 -7.87
C SER A 23 -2.41 0.88 -7.38
N LEU A 24 -2.37 -0.42 -7.04
CA LEU A 24 -1.15 -1.08 -6.59
C LEU A 24 -0.07 -1.09 -7.69
N ALA A 25 -0.46 -1.41 -8.93
CA ALA A 25 0.41 -1.33 -10.09
C ALA A 25 0.92 0.11 -10.33
N GLY A 26 0.08 1.12 -10.13
CA GLY A 26 0.44 2.53 -10.19
C GLY A 26 1.48 2.93 -9.17
N TRP A 27 1.36 2.43 -7.93
CA TRP A 27 2.37 2.63 -6.90
C TRP A 27 3.69 1.96 -7.27
N ILE A 28 3.67 0.68 -7.67
CA ILE A 28 4.88 -0.04 -8.10
C ILE A 28 5.55 0.69 -9.27
N ALA A 29 4.80 1.02 -10.31
CA ALA A 29 5.30 1.75 -11.46
C ALA A 29 5.83 3.13 -11.06
N GLY A 30 5.15 3.85 -10.18
CA GLY A 30 5.59 5.15 -9.67
C GLY A 30 6.91 5.07 -8.92
N PHE A 31 7.10 4.06 -8.06
CA PHE A 31 8.36 3.81 -7.37
C PHE A 31 9.49 3.47 -8.35
N VAL A 32 9.23 2.59 -9.32
CA VAL A 32 10.22 2.19 -10.34
C VAL A 32 10.61 3.38 -11.21
N LEU A 33 9.63 4.13 -11.73
CA LEU A 33 9.88 5.31 -12.55
C LEU A 33 10.59 6.41 -11.75
N ALA A 34 10.19 6.66 -10.51
CA ALA A 34 10.87 7.63 -9.67
C ALA A 34 12.30 7.20 -9.35
N TYR A 35 12.55 5.91 -9.08
CA TYR A 35 13.90 5.39 -8.87
C TYR A 35 14.79 5.54 -10.11
N VAL A 36 14.26 5.24 -11.30
CA VAL A 36 15.01 5.30 -12.57
C VAL A 36 15.22 6.74 -13.04
N PHE A 37 14.20 7.59 -12.99
CA PHE A 37 14.20 8.90 -13.66
C PHE A 37 14.42 10.10 -12.71
N ALA A 38 14.39 9.94 -11.39
CA ALA A 38 14.59 11.07 -10.47
C ALA A 38 15.95 11.73 -10.62
N GLY A 39 17.01 10.96 -10.92
CA GLY A 39 18.35 11.51 -11.15
C GLY A 39 18.39 12.46 -12.34
N ASP A 40 17.84 12.02 -13.48
CA ASP A 40 17.77 12.82 -14.71
C ASP A 40 16.93 14.08 -14.51
N LEU A 41 15.76 13.96 -13.88
CA LEU A 41 14.90 15.10 -13.61
C LEU A 41 15.54 16.06 -12.59
N ALA A 42 16.19 15.55 -11.56
CA ALA A 42 16.90 16.37 -10.58
C ALA A 42 18.03 17.17 -11.25
N SER A 43 18.74 16.61 -12.22
CA SER A 43 19.79 17.35 -12.94
C SER A 43 19.25 18.59 -13.67
N ARG A 44 18.04 18.49 -14.23
CA ARG A 44 17.36 19.61 -14.93
C ARG A 44 16.82 20.67 -13.96
N MET A 45 16.62 20.31 -12.69
CA MET A 45 16.18 21.23 -11.64
C MET A 45 17.35 21.93 -10.94
N ALA A 46 18.58 21.79 -11.44
CA ALA A 46 19.78 22.31 -10.77
C ALA A 46 19.78 23.82 -10.58
N GLU A 47 19.15 24.55 -11.51
CA GLU A 47 19.01 26.01 -11.44
C GLU A 47 17.90 26.46 -10.47
N LEU A 48 16.91 25.59 -10.19
CA LEU A 48 15.81 25.91 -9.26
C LEU A 48 16.16 25.58 -7.81
N ILE A 49 16.89 24.49 -7.56
CA ILE A 49 17.20 24.00 -6.22
C ILE A 49 18.70 23.71 -6.11
N SER A 50 19.38 24.49 -5.27
CA SER A 50 20.81 24.37 -5.02
C SER A 50 21.18 23.14 -4.16
N ASN A 51 20.30 22.76 -3.23
CA ASN A 51 20.53 21.59 -2.37
C ASN A 51 20.28 20.28 -3.13
N ILE A 52 21.34 19.47 -3.29
CA ILE A 52 21.32 18.22 -4.06
C ILE A 52 20.28 17.23 -3.52
N THR A 53 20.23 17.04 -2.21
CA THR A 53 19.30 16.09 -1.56
C THR A 53 17.85 16.53 -1.72
N ALA A 54 17.57 17.81 -1.43
CA ALA A 54 16.22 18.37 -1.57
C ALA A 54 15.73 18.29 -3.03
N ARG A 55 16.62 18.55 -3.99
CA ARG A 55 16.33 18.48 -5.42
C ARG A 55 16.00 17.06 -5.87
N TYR A 56 16.77 16.07 -5.43
CA TYR A 56 16.50 14.67 -5.75
C TYR A 56 15.17 14.21 -5.17
N ILE A 57 14.90 14.55 -3.90
CA ILE A 57 13.62 14.24 -3.25
C ILE A 57 12.45 14.91 -4.00
N ALA A 58 12.59 16.18 -4.39
CA ALA A 58 11.56 16.89 -5.14
C ALA A 58 11.29 16.25 -6.51
N ALA A 59 12.33 15.90 -7.27
CA ALA A 59 12.20 15.22 -8.55
C ALA A 59 11.54 13.85 -8.41
N TRP A 60 11.97 13.07 -7.42
CA TRP A 60 11.40 11.76 -7.11
C TRP A 60 9.91 11.85 -6.76
N LEU A 61 9.53 12.81 -5.90
CA LEU A 61 8.13 13.05 -5.54
C LEU A 61 7.31 13.51 -6.75
N LEU A 62 7.87 14.35 -7.62
CA LEU A 62 7.18 14.85 -8.80
C LEU A 62 6.87 13.71 -9.79
N ILE A 63 7.82 12.80 -10.01
CA ILE A 63 7.62 11.61 -10.85
C ILE A 63 6.61 10.67 -10.23
N LEU A 64 6.73 10.40 -8.92
CA LEU A 64 5.81 9.54 -8.20
C LEU A 64 4.37 10.06 -8.32
N VAL A 65 4.14 11.33 -7.95
CA VAL A 65 2.82 11.96 -8.01
C VAL A 65 2.30 12.00 -9.44
N GLY A 66 3.12 12.40 -10.42
CA GLY A 66 2.73 12.39 -11.83
C GLY A 66 2.29 11.01 -12.31
N THR A 67 3.03 9.96 -11.94
CA THR A 67 2.70 8.57 -12.29
C THR A 67 1.40 8.12 -11.62
N LEU A 68 1.20 8.44 -10.34
CA LEU A 68 -0.02 8.10 -9.60
C LEU A 68 -1.26 8.80 -10.19
N LEU A 69 -1.12 10.05 -10.66
CA LEU A 69 -2.20 10.76 -11.34
C LEU A 69 -2.58 10.08 -12.66
N VAL A 70 -1.58 9.72 -13.48
CA VAL A 70 -1.80 9.00 -14.75
C VAL A 70 -2.42 7.63 -14.49
N SER A 71 -1.88 6.87 -13.54
CA SER A 71 -2.45 5.57 -13.16
C SER A 71 -3.89 5.71 -12.64
N GLY A 72 -4.18 6.73 -11.82
CA GLY A 72 -5.54 7.00 -11.35
C GLY A 72 -6.51 7.31 -12.48
N PHE A 73 -6.07 8.04 -13.50
CA PHE A 73 -6.85 8.29 -14.70
C PHE A 73 -7.12 7.00 -15.49
N ILE A 74 -6.08 6.20 -15.76
CA ILE A 74 -6.22 4.88 -16.42
C ILE A 74 -7.17 3.97 -15.63
N SER A 75 -7.02 3.94 -14.31
CA SER A 75 -7.87 3.19 -13.39
C SER A 75 -9.34 3.57 -13.53
N MET A 76 -9.63 4.87 -13.68
CA MET A 76 -10.99 5.36 -13.90
C MET A 76 -11.56 4.87 -15.23
N LEU A 77 -10.78 4.90 -16.31
CA LEU A 77 -11.20 4.42 -17.63
C LEU A 77 -11.47 2.91 -17.58
N MET A 78 -10.53 2.13 -17.05
CA MET A 78 -10.67 0.68 -16.92
C MET A 78 -11.89 0.29 -16.09
N SER A 79 -12.13 1.00 -14.98
CA SER A 79 -13.32 0.77 -14.15
C SER A 79 -14.64 1.00 -14.91
N ARG A 80 -14.65 1.90 -15.92
CA ARG A 80 -15.82 2.10 -16.78
C ARG A 80 -15.96 0.97 -17.80
N LEU A 81 -14.87 0.54 -18.42
CA LEU A 81 -14.89 -0.60 -19.36
C LEU A 81 -15.43 -1.87 -18.69
N VAL A 82 -14.98 -2.19 -17.49
CA VAL A 82 -15.43 -3.38 -16.74
C VAL A 82 -16.92 -3.34 -16.41
N LYS A 83 -17.49 -2.14 -16.22
CA LYS A 83 -18.93 -1.98 -16.04
C LYS A 83 -19.71 -2.23 -17.33
N VAL A 84 -19.17 -1.83 -18.48
CA VAL A 84 -19.80 -2.00 -19.79
C VAL A 84 -19.80 -3.47 -20.22
N THR A 85 -18.79 -4.26 -19.86
CA THR A 85 -18.72 -5.69 -20.19
C THR A 85 -19.65 -6.57 -19.35
N GLY A 86 -20.40 -6.01 -18.39
CA GLY A 86 -21.27 -6.77 -17.49
C GLY A 86 -20.52 -7.54 -16.39
N LEU A 87 -19.18 -7.50 -16.37
CA LEU A 87 -18.34 -8.18 -15.38
C LEU A 87 -18.22 -7.42 -14.05
N GLY A 88 -18.91 -6.30 -13.89
CA GLY A 88 -18.85 -5.46 -12.69
C GLY A 88 -19.17 -6.19 -11.38
N THR A 89 -19.99 -7.23 -11.40
CA THR A 89 -20.30 -8.04 -10.20
C THR A 89 -19.11 -8.92 -9.80
N LEU A 90 -18.45 -9.57 -10.76
CA LEU A 90 -17.26 -10.38 -10.50
C LEU A 90 -16.08 -9.50 -10.05
N ASP A 91 -15.91 -8.34 -10.69
CA ASP A 91 -14.92 -7.33 -10.27
C ASP A 91 -15.10 -6.87 -8.82
N ARG A 92 -16.35 -6.71 -8.37
CA ARG A 92 -16.65 -6.39 -6.96
C ARG A 92 -16.32 -7.54 -6.02
N LEU A 93 -16.68 -8.77 -6.36
CA LEU A 93 -16.41 -9.95 -5.52
C LEU A 93 -14.90 -10.21 -5.38
N LEU A 94 -14.16 -10.18 -6.48
CA LEU A 94 -12.70 -10.28 -6.45
C LEU A 94 -12.08 -9.10 -5.69
N GLY A 95 -12.69 -7.91 -5.80
CA GLY A 95 -12.23 -6.71 -5.11
C GLY A 95 -12.40 -6.83 -3.60
N THR A 96 -13.52 -7.40 -3.15
CA THR A 96 -13.76 -7.66 -1.73
C THR A 96 -12.77 -8.67 -1.16
N LEU A 97 -12.45 -9.74 -1.91
CA LEU A 97 -11.50 -10.77 -1.45
C LEU A 97 -10.06 -10.23 -1.41
N PHE A 98 -9.63 -9.56 -2.48
CA PHE A 98 -8.30 -8.96 -2.56
C PHE A 98 -8.10 -7.86 -1.50
N GLY A 99 -9.13 -7.02 -1.34
CA GLY A 99 -9.13 -5.98 -0.31
C GLY A 99 -9.06 -6.55 1.10
N PHE A 100 -9.81 -7.62 1.38
CA PHE A 100 -9.74 -8.33 2.66
C PHE A 100 -8.32 -8.86 2.93
N ALA A 101 -7.72 -9.57 1.96
CA ALA A 101 -6.35 -10.08 2.08
C ALA A 101 -5.33 -8.96 2.35
N ARG A 102 -5.40 -7.86 1.59
CA ARG A 102 -4.53 -6.68 1.80
C ARG A 102 -4.76 -6.05 3.17
N GLY A 103 -6.00 -5.95 3.63
CA GLY A 103 -6.35 -5.45 4.96
C GLY A 103 -5.72 -6.29 6.07
N VAL A 104 -5.77 -7.62 5.96
CA VAL A 104 -5.12 -8.55 6.89
C VAL A 104 -3.61 -8.31 6.93
N VAL A 105 -2.95 -8.21 5.76
CA VAL A 105 -1.50 -7.94 5.68
C VAL A 105 -1.14 -6.63 6.36
N ILE A 106 -1.91 -5.55 6.13
CA ILE A 106 -1.66 -4.25 6.75
C ILE A 106 -1.81 -4.33 8.28
N VAL A 107 -2.83 -5.02 8.79
CA VAL A 107 -3.01 -5.23 10.24
C VAL A 107 -1.83 -6.00 10.83
N LEU A 108 -1.37 -7.07 10.16
CA LEU A 108 -0.21 -7.85 10.61
C LEU A 108 1.06 -7.00 10.68
N VAL A 109 1.35 -6.21 9.64
CA VAL A 109 2.50 -5.30 9.61
C VAL A 109 2.41 -4.25 10.71
N LEU A 110 1.23 -3.67 10.94
CA LEU A 110 1.02 -2.70 12.02
C LEU A 110 1.27 -3.32 13.40
N VAL A 111 0.71 -4.49 13.67
CA VAL A 111 0.91 -5.19 14.95
C VAL A 111 2.37 -5.55 15.15
N PHE A 112 3.06 -6.00 14.10
CA PHE A 112 4.50 -6.27 14.14
C PHE A 112 5.31 -5.01 14.48
N VAL A 113 5.08 -3.90 13.75
CA VAL A 113 5.79 -2.63 13.99
C VAL A 113 5.51 -2.10 15.40
N ILE A 114 4.27 -2.19 15.87
CA ILE A 114 3.88 -1.77 17.23
C ILE A 114 4.59 -2.61 18.28
N ARG A 115 4.68 -3.94 18.10
CA ARG A 115 5.39 -4.82 19.04
C ARG A 115 6.89 -4.56 19.09
N GLU A 116 7.48 -4.17 17.96
CA GLU A 116 8.90 -3.85 17.87
C GLU A 116 9.22 -2.46 18.40
N LEU A 117 8.34 -1.47 18.21
CA LEU A 117 8.56 -0.09 18.65
C LEU A 117 8.15 0.19 20.10
N LEU A 118 7.20 -0.56 20.67
CA LEU A 118 6.61 -0.26 21.99
C LEU A 118 6.94 -1.34 23.01
N SER A 119 7.34 -0.90 24.20
CA SER A 119 7.56 -1.75 25.38
C SER A 119 6.29 -2.52 25.75
N PRO A 120 6.38 -3.76 26.27
CA PRO A 120 5.21 -4.59 26.60
C PRO A 120 4.18 -3.94 27.55
N GLN A 121 4.62 -2.97 28.36
CA GLN A 121 3.77 -2.25 29.33
C GLN A 121 2.78 -1.27 28.66
N ASP A 122 3.09 -0.76 27.46
CA ASP A 122 2.23 0.16 26.71
C ASP A 122 1.26 -0.57 25.74
N GLN A 123 1.29 -1.91 25.74
CA GLN A 123 0.52 -2.77 24.82
C GLN A 123 -0.79 -3.32 25.44
N ALA A 124 -1.19 -2.85 26.62
CA ALA A 124 -2.37 -3.36 27.34
C ALA A 124 -3.68 -3.29 26.51
N TRP A 125 -3.86 -2.21 25.75
CA TRP A 125 -5.01 -2.00 24.86
C TRP A 125 -5.03 -2.93 23.65
N LEU A 126 -3.88 -3.49 23.24
CA LEU A 126 -3.84 -4.52 22.21
C LEU A 126 -4.40 -5.82 22.74
N HIS A 127 -4.00 -6.26 23.95
CA HIS A 127 -4.47 -7.50 24.56
C HIS A 127 -5.98 -7.56 24.80
N GLU A 128 -6.64 -6.41 24.99
CA GLU A 128 -8.09 -6.32 25.15
C GLU A 128 -8.88 -6.41 23.82
N ALA A 129 -8.21 -6.25 22.67
CA ALA A 129 -8.89 -6.32 21.39
C ALA A 129 -9.35 -7.76 21.09
N GLN A 130 -10.66 -7.95 20.92
CA GLN A 130 -11.30 -9.25 20.62
C GLN A 130 -10.72 -9.99 19.40
N LEU A 131 -10.03 -9.27 18.51
CA LEU A 131 -9.41 -9.83 17.31
C LEU A 131 -7.99 -10.37 17.54
N MET A 132 -7.37 -10.11 18.70
CA MET A 132 -6.01 -10.58 19.01
C MET A 132 -5.81 -12.09 18.88
N PRO A 133 -6.72 -12.97 19.34
CA PRO A 133 -6.48 -14.41 19.25
C PRO A 133 -6.33 -14.89 17.80
N GLN A 134 -7.10 -14.28 16.88
CA GLN A 134 -7.03 -14.59 15.45
C GLN A 134 -5.77 -14.00 14.81
N VAL A 135 -5.42 -12.77 15.19
CA VAL A 135 -4.20 -12.10 14.72
C VAL A 135 -2.94 -12.81 15.20
N ASP A 136 -2.88 -13.26 16.45
CA ASP A 136 -1.76 -14.03 17.00
C ASP A 136 -1.58 -15.37 16.29
N THR A 137 -2.68 -16.05 15.98
CA THR A 137 -2.64 -17.30 15.20
C THR A 137 -2.06 -17.08 13.80
N LEU A 138 -2.52 -16.03 13.11
CA LEU A 138 -2.03 -15.66 11.78
C LEU A 138 -0.58 -15.16 11.81
N MET A 139 -0.21 -14.41 12.83
CA MET A 139 1.16 -13.92 13.06
C MET A 139 2.11 -15.09 13.29
N ASN A 140 1.75 -16.04 14.14
CA ASN A 140 2.54 -17.24 14.38
C ASN A 140 2.70 -18.07 13.10
N TRP A 141 1.63 -18.27 12.34
CA TRP A 141 1.73 -18.93 11.03
C TRP A 141 2.65 -18.18 10.06
N ALA A 142 2.54 -16.85 9.98
CA ALA A 142 3.37 -16.02 9.10
C ALA A 142 4.86 -16.06 9.52
N LEU A 143 5.15 -15.95 10.83
CA LEU A 143 6.49 -16.03 11.38
C LEU A 143 7.11 -17.41 11.21
N LEU A 144 6.34 -18.49 11.38
CA LEU A 144 6.79 -19.84 11.06
C LEU A 144 7.07 -19.98 9.56
N THR A 145 6.22 -19.37 8.72
CA THR A 145 6.34 -19.45 7.25
C THR A 145 7.53 -18.65 6.71
N LEU A 146 7.88 -17.55 7.36
CA LEU A 146 9.04 -16.72 7.03
C LEU A 146 10.32 -17.24 7.70
N GLY A 147 10.22 -17.83 8.89
CA GLY A 147 11.33 -18.43 9.63
C GLY A 147 11.87 -19.71 8.97
N GLN A 148 11.00 -20.52 8.35
CA GLN A 148 11.41 -21.69 7.56
C GLN A 148 12.16 -21.34 6.26
N TRP A 149 12.06 -20.10 5.77
CA TRP A 149 12.89 -19.58 4.67
C TRP A 149 14.27 -19.08 5.12
N ASN A 150 14.52 -18.97 6.44
CA ASN A 150 15.76 -18.47 7.02
C ASN A 150 16.64 -19.58 7.63
N SER A 151 16.42 -20.83 7.24
CA SER A 151 17.27 -21.96 7.60
C SER A 151 18.25 -22.24 6.44
N PRO A 152 19.58 -22.14 6.64
CA PRO A 152 20.56 -22.49 5.61
C PRO A 152 20.55 -23.98 5.27
#